data_AF-A0A395Y9F7-F1
#
_entry.id   AF-A0A395Y9F7-F1
#
_cell.length_a   1.000
_cell.length_b   1.000
_cell.length_c   1.000
_cell.angle_alpha   90.00
_cell.angle_beta   90.00
_cell.angle_gamma   90.00
#
_symmetry.space_group_name_H-M   'P 1'
#
loop_
_entity.id
_entity.type
_entity.pdbx_description
1 polymer ?
#
loop_
_entity_poly.entity_id
_entity_poly.type
_entity_poly.pdbx_seq_one_letter_code
_entity_poly.pdbx_strand_id
1 'polypeptide(L)'
;MNYQKELDKLIVKLEKEEYVPTLLLHSCCAPCSSYVLEYLSQYFQITVFYYNPNIYPESEYSKRIIEQQKLIDELPAKHKISFVAGEYDKDRFYDMAKGLEDAREGGERCMRCYELRLREAAELARDGGYEYFTTTLSISPMKNAQKLNEIGSRLAEEYGVKYLLSDFKKKNGYKRSVELSKEYGLYRQDYCGCVYSWNEAEERRRQNTEKA
;
A
#
# COMPACT_ATOMS: atom_id res chain seq x y z
N MET A 1 0.04 -7.02 19.72
CA MET A 1 -0.59 -7.98 18.79
C MET A 1 0.41 -8.37 17.71
N ASN A 2 0.45 -9.64 17.26
CA ASN A 2 1.33 -10.07 16.17
C ASN A 2 0.52 -10.28 14.89
N TYR A 3 0.48 -9.26 14.03
CA TYR A 3 -0.38 -9.26 12.84
C TYR A 3 -0.05 -10.38 11.85
N GLN A 4 1.23 -10.77 11.72
CA GLN A 4 1.61 -11.88 10.85
C GLN A 4 0.99 -13.20 11.34
N LYS A 5 0.96 -13.44 12.66
CA LYS A 5 0.35 -14.65 13.21
C LYS A 5 -1.17 -14.69 12.97
N GLU A 6 -1.85 -13.55 13.02
CA GLU A 6 -3.29 -13.49 12.73
C GLU A 6 -3.58 -13.74 11.24
N LEU A 7 -2.77 -13.19 10.34
CA LEU A 7 -2.84 -13.49 8.91
C LEU A 7 -2.58 -14.98 8.63
N ASP A 8 -1.55 -15.57 9.25
CA ASP A 8 -1.21 -16.98 9.07
C ASP A 8 -2.35 -17.90 9.54
N LYS A 9 -2.98 -17.60 10.69
CA LYS A 9 -4.15 -18.35 11.17
C LYS A 9 -5.33 -18.28 10.18
N LEU A 10 -5.59 -17.11 9.61
CA LEU A 10 -6.65 -16.95 8.62
C LEU A 10 -6.33 -17.76 7.36
N ILE A 11 -5.10 -17.69 6.85
CA ILE A 11 -4.68 -18.46 5.66
C ILE A 11 -4.89 -19.96 5.89
N VAL A 12 -4.41 -20.51 7.01
CA VAL A 12 -4.59 -21.94 7.34
C VAL A 12 -6.08 -22.32 7.39
N LYS A 13 -6.93 -21.43 7.90
CA LYS A 13 -8.38 -21.65 7.91
C LYS A 13 -8.95 -21.67 6.49
N LEU A 14 -8.61 -20.69 5.65
CA LEU A 14 -9.08 -20.58 4.26
C LEU A 14 -8.67 -21.79 3.43
N GLU A 15 -7.42 -22.26 3.58
CA GLU A 15 -6.93 -23.46 2.90
C GLU A 15 -7.70 -24.72 3.33
N LYS A 16 -7.95 -24.88 4.64
CA LYS A 16 -8.72 -26.02 5.16
C LYS A 16 -10.18 -26.02 4.68
N GLU A 17 -10.76 -24.84 4.50
CA GLU A 17 -12.12 -24.65 4.02
C GLU A 17 -12.22 -24.66 2.49
N GLU A 18 -11.09 -24.77 1.78
CA GLU A 18 -10.98 -24.64 0.31
C GLU A 18 -11.68 -23.37 -0.23
N TYR A 19 -11.64 -22.31 0.57
CA TYR A 19 -12.37 -21.06 0.31
C TYR A 19 -11.42 -19.94 -0.09
N VAL A 20 -11.74 -19.26 -1.20
CA VAL A 20 -10.94 -18.15 -1.75
C VAL A 20 -11.75 -16.86 -1.68
N PRO A 21 -11.59 -16.05 -0.62
CA PRO A 21 -12.35 -14.83 -0.46
C PRO A 21 -11.85 -13.70 -1.37
N THR A 22 -12.72 -12.71 -1.59
CA THR A 22 -12.39 -11.50 -2.34
C THR A 22 -11.62 -10.50 -1.47
N LEU A 23 -10.56 -9.90 -2.05
CA LEU A 23 -9.71 -8.91 -1.38
C LEU A 23 -9.53 -7.66 -2.25
N LEU A 24 -9.93 -6.51 -1.72
CA LEU A 24 -9.49 -5.22 -2.25
C LEU A 24 -8.15 -4.83 -1.63
N LEU A 25 -7.08 -4.85 -2.41
CA LEU A 25 -5.73 -4.52 -1.98
C LEU A 25 -5.38 -3.08 -2.39
N HIS A 26 -5.36 -2.16 -1.43
CA HIS A 26 -4.82 -0.82 -1.68
C HIS A 26 -3.31 -0.89 -1.98
N SER A 27 -2.88 -0.29 -3.09
CA SER A 27 -1.49 -0.15 -3.48
C SER A 27 -1.10 1.29 -3.76
N CYS A 28 0.13 1.66 -3.36
CA CYS A 28 0.72 2.97 -3.60
C CYS A 28 1.84 2.99 -4.66
N CYS A 29 2.44 1.83 -4.97
CA CYS A 29 3.41 1.62 -6.05
C CYS A 29 3.72 0.12 -6.26
N ALA A 30 4.21 -0.22 -7.46
CA ALA A 30 4.58 -1.60 -7.83
C ALA A 30 5.55 -2.26 -6.84
N PRO A 31 6.70 -1.65 -6.44
CA PRO A 31 7.62 -2.27 -5.50
C PRO A 31 7.01 -2.63 -4.13
N CYS A 32 6.02 -1.87 -3.66
CA CYS A 32 5.34 -2.17 -2.40
C CYS A 32 4.34 -3.33 -2.57
N SER A 33 3.74 -3.45 -3.75
CA SER A 33 2.76 -4.52 -4.02
C SER A 33 3.38 -5.84 -4.43
N SER A 34 4.60 -5.87 -4.98
CA SER A 34 5.19 -7.07 -5.60
C SER A 34 5.15 -8.31 -4.71
N TYR A 35 5.78 -8.24 -3.54
CA TYR A 35 5.75 -9.36 -2.59
C TYR A 35 4.34 -9.64 -2.05
N VAL A 36 3.54 -8.59 -1.83
CA VAL A 36 2.18 -8.76 -1.28
C VAL A 36 1.28 -9.50 -2.27
N LEU A 37 1.40 -9.20 -3.56
CA LEU A 37 0.69 -9.89 -4.63
C LEU A 37 1.25 -11.31 -4.83
N GLU A 38 2.57 -11.49 -4.83
CA GLU A 38 3.20 -12.82 -4.91
C GLU A 38 2.66 -13.73 -3.79
N TYR A 39 2.55 -13.18 -2.58
CA TYR A 39 2.10 -13.93 -1.40
C TYR A 39 0.59 -14.15 -1.35
N LEU A 40 -0.21 -13.10 -1.43
CA LEU A 40 -1.66 -13.19 -1.17
C LEU A 40 -2.46 -13.74 -2.36
N SER A 41 -1.94 -13.66 -3.59
CA SER A 41 -2.64 -14.19 -4.77
C SER A 41 -2.86 -15.71 -4.73
N GLN A 42 -2.16 -16.40 -3.84
CA GLN A 42 -2.33 -17.84 -3.61
C GLN A 42 -3.62 -18.17 -2.82
N TYR A 43 -4.13 -17.20 -2.05
CA TYR A 43 -5.20 -17.40 -1.05
C TYR A 43 -6.43 -16.51 -1.25
N PHE A 44 -6.31 -15.43 -2.04
CA PHE A 44 -7.38 -14.45 -2.24
C PHE A 44 -7.61 -14.18 -3.73
N GLN A 45 -8.85 -13.85 -4.09
CA GLN A 45 -9.15 -13.22 -5.38
C GLN A 45 -8.93 -11.71 -5.24
N ILE A 46 -7.86 -11.20 -5.84
CA ILE A 46 -7.37 -9.84 -5.60
C ILE A 46 -7.86 -8.86 -6.67
N THR A 47 -8.39 -7.73 -6.20
CA THR A 47 -8.43 -6.49 -6.98
C THR A 47 -7.46 -5.49 -6.37
N VAL A 48 -6.49 -5.03 -7.15
CA VAL A 48 -5.59 -3.94 -6.77
C VAL A 48 -6.32 -2.61 -6.94
N PHE A 49 -6.46 -1.88 -5.85
CA PHE A 49 -6.89 -0.50 -5.84
C PHE A 49 -5.65 0.41 -5.79
N TYR A 50 -5.27 0.99 -6.93
CA TYR A 50 -4.16 1.93 -6.96
C TYR A 50 -4.65 3.31 -6.56
N TYR A 51 -4.29 3.75 -5.35
CA TYR A 51 -4.73 5.03 -4.83
C TYR A 51 -3.63 5.70 -4.02
N ASN A 52 -3.14 6.80 -4.56
CA ASN A 52 -2.10 7.60 -3.95
C ASN A 52 -2.26 9.05 -4.45
N PRO A 53 -3.26 9.77 -3.93
CA PRO A 53 -3.72 11.05 -4.49
C PRO A 53 -2.66 12.14 -4.42
N ASN A 54 -1.65 11.96 -3.57
CA ASN A 54 -0.64 12.96 -3.27
C ASN A 54 0.70 12.74 -3.93
N ILE A 55 0.79 11.84 -4.92
CA ILE A 55 2.05 11.67 -5.66
C ILE A 55 2.42 13.00 -6.33
N TYR A 56 3.66 13.43 -6.13
CA TYR A 56 4.24 14.66 -6.63
C TYR A 56 5.68 14.40 -7.09
N PRO A 57 6.09 14.87 -8.28
CA PRO A 57 5.27 15.58 -9.27
C PRO A 57 4.31 14.65 -10.01
N GLU A 58 3.41 15.20 -10.83
CA GLU A 58 2.42 14.42 -11.58
C GLU A 58 3.02 13.38 -12.54
N SER A 59 4.19 13.69 -13.11
CA SER A 59 4.94 12.71 -13.90
C SER A 59 5.30 11.46 -13.11
N GLU A 60 5.47 11.57 -11.79
CA GLU A 60 5.70 10.42 -10.92
C GLU A 60 4.45 9.54 -10.82
N TYR A 61 3.26 10.14 -10.71
CA TYR A 61 2.00 9.38 -10.63
C TYR A 61 1.85 8.51 -11.88
N SER A 62 2.04 9.12 -13.05
CA SER A 62 1.98 8.44 -14.35
C SER A 62 2.97 7.28 -14.43
N LYS A 63 4.21 7.48 -13.96
CA LYS A 63 5.21 6.39 -13.93
C LYS A 63 4.78 5.25 -13.00
N ARG A 64 4.39 5.56 -11.77
CA ARG A 64 4.07 4.56 -10.75
C ARG A 64 2.82 3.75 -11.09
N ILE A 65 1.80 4.36 -11.70
CA ILE A 65 0.58 3.65 -12.10
C ILE A 65 0.82 2.73 -13.30
N ILE A 66 1.64 3.14 -14.27
CA ILE A 66 2.05 2.28 -15.39
C ILE A 66 2.85 1.10 -14.86
N GLU A 67 3.79 1.34 -13.94
CA GLU A 67 4.58 0.27 -13.34
C GLU A 67 3.72 -0.72 -12.54
N GLN A 68 2.67 -0.23 -11.86
CA GLN A 68 1.74 -1.09 -11.14
C GLN A 68 0.96 -2.01 -12.09
N GLN A 69 0.52 -1.51 -13.23
CA GLN A 69 -0.18 -2.31 -14.25
C GLN A 69 0.76 -3.35 -14.87
N LYS A 70 1.97 -2.95 -15.27
CA LYS A 70 2.98 -3.90 -15.79
C LYS A 70 3.26 -5.04 -14.84
N LEU A 71 3.46 -4.74 -13.56
CA LEU A 71 3.67 -5.76 -12.53
C LEU A 71 2.47 -6.72 -12.43
N ILE A 72 1.24 -6.21 -12.52
CA ILE A 72 0.04 -7.05 -12.48
C ILE A 72 -0.04 -7.98 -13.70
N ASP A 73 0.36 -7.48 -14.87
CA ASP A 73 0.35 -8.26 -16.12
C ASP A 73 1.44 -9.34 -16.15
N GLU A 74 2.59 -9.08 -15.54
CA GLU A 74 3.76 -9.99 -15.56
C GLU A 74 3.80 -10.97 -14.38
N LEU A 75 3.21 -10.62 -13.24
CA LEU A 75 3.30 -11.44 -12.03
C LEU A 75 2.40 -12.68 -12.14
N PRO A 76 2.96 -13.91 -11.98
CA PRO A 76 2.15 -15.11 -11.97
C PRO A 76 1.24 -15.13 -10.74
N ALA A 77 -0.06 -15.33 -10.96
CA ALA A 77 -1.07 -15.39 -9.93
C ALA A 77 -2.01 -16.58 -10.17
N LYS A 78 -2.45 -17.24 -9.10
CA LYS A 78 -3.39 -18.38 -9.17
C LYS A 78 -4.73 -17.97 -9.79
N HIS A 79 -5.17 -16.75 -9.50
CA HIS A 79 -6.35 -16.12 -10.08
C HIS A 79 -5.96 -14.81 -10.74
N LYS A 80 -6.70 -14.42 -11.78
CA LYS A 80 -6.50 -13.13 -12.46
C LYS A 80 -6.61 -11.99 -11.44
N ILE A 81 -5.57 -11.18 -11.34
CA ILE A 81 -5.56 -9.97 -10.53
C ILE A 81 -6.28 -8.88 -11.33
N SER A 82 -7.31 -8.27 -10.72
CA SER A 82 -8.00 -7.12 -11.31
C SER A 82 -7.35 -5.81 -10.85
N PHE A 83 -7.58 -4.73 -11.57
CA PHE A 83 -7.01 -3.42 -11.29
C PHE A 83 -8.07 -2.32 -11.36
N VAL A 84 -8.07 -1.43 -10.37
CA VAL A 84 -8.89 -0.23 -10.31
C VAL A 84 -7.99 0.94 -9.93
N ALA A 85 -8.00 2.00 -10.74
CA ALA A 85 -7.34 3.26 -10.41
C ALA A 85 -8.31 4.14 -9.62
N GLY A 86 -7.88 4.63 -8.46
CA GLY A 86 -8.60 5.65 -7.73
C GLY A 86 -8.32 7.05 -8.29
N GLU A 87 -9.17 8.00 -7.91
CA GLU A 87 -9.05 9.39 -8.35
C GLU A 87 -7.71 10.01 -7.92
N TYR A 88 -7.09 10.76 -8.83
CA TYR A 88 -5.87 11.51 -8.54
C TYR A 88 -6.21 12.94 -8.14
N ASP A 89 -6.85 13.08 -6.99
CA ASP A 89 -7.25 14.37 -6.41
C ASP A 89 -6.24 14.82 -5.35
N LYS A 90 -5.32 15.70 -5.76
CA LYS A 90 -4.28 16.25 -4.87
C LYS A 90 -4.88 17.18 -3.82
N ASP A 91 -6.01 17.83 -4.10
CA ASP A 91 -6.62 18.82 -3.22
C ASP A 91 -7.12 18.16 -1.94
N ARG A 92 -7.69 16.95 -2.02
CA ARG A 92 -8.03 16.15 -0.82
C ARG A 92 -6.85 15.92 0.11
N PHE A 93 -5.66 15.70 -0.46
CA PHE A 93 -4.45 15.58 0.36
C PHE A 93 -4.01 16.91 0.95
N TYR A 94 -4.00 17.99 0.17
CA TYR A 94 -3.60 19.30 0.65
C TYR A 94 -4.55 19.81 1.74
N ASP A 95 -5.86 19.62 1.58
CA ASP A 95 -6.86 19.93 2.60
C ASP A 95 -6.63 19.14 3.88
N MET A 96 -6.35 17.85 3.78
CA MET A 96 -6.00 17.01 4.92
C MET A 96 -4.68 17.44 5.59
N ALA A 97 -3.72 17.94 4.81
CA ALA A 97 -2.40 18.34 5.30
C ALA A 97 -2.34 19.77 5.87
N LYS A 98 -3.42 20.57 5.74
CA LYS A 98 -3.49 21.93 6.29
C LYS A 98 -3.18 21.95 7.79
N GLY A 99 -2.22 22.77 8.19
CA GLY A 99 -1.73 22.86 9.57
C GLY A 99 -0.76 21.74 9.99
N LEU A 100 -0.39 20.84 9.07
CA LEU A 100 0.56 19.74 9.27
C LEU A 100 1.73 19.79 8.27
N GLU A 101 1.96 20.94 7.64
CA GLU A 101 2.96 21.15 6.59
C GLU A 101 4.38 20.88 7.10
N ASP A 102 4.67 21.34 8.32
CA ASP A 102 5.99 21.19 8.97
C ASP A 102 6.19 19.84 9.67
N ALA A 103 5.17 18.97 9.68
CA ALA A 103 5.31 17.63 10.24
C ALA A 103 6.35 16.83 9.45
N ARG A 104 7.30 16.19 10.15
CA ARG A 104 8.30 15.33 9.49
C ARG A 104 7.68 14.07 8.90
N GLU A 105 8.32 13.48 7.90
CA GLU A 105 7.93 12.15 7.43
C GLU A 105 7.89 11.13 8.59
N GLY A 106 6.78 10.40 8.65
CA GLY A 106 6.49 9.45 9.75
C GLY A 106 5.74 10.07 10.93
N GLY A 107 5.55 11.40 10.94
CA GLY A 107 4.74 12.11 11.93
C GLY A 107 3.25 12.13 11.63
N GLU A 108 2.53 13.09 12.23
CA GLU A 108 1.06 13.15 12.21
C GLU A 108 0.47 13.26 10.80
N ARG A 109 1.08 14.05 9.91
CA ARG A 109 0.66 14.13 8.49
C ARG A 109 0.62 12.75 7.83
N CYS A 110 1.61 11.90 8.08
CA CYS A 110 1.63 10.55 7.52
C CYS A 110 0.49 9.69 8.08
N MET A 111 0.12 9.85 9.35
CA MET A 111 -0.99 9.09 9.94
C MET A 111 -2.34 9.49 9.32
N ARG A 112 -2.56 10.79 9.11
CA ARG A 112 -3.73 11.30 8.40
C ARG A 112 -3.75 10.86 6.93
N CYS A 113 -2.59 10.83 6.28
CA CYS A 113 -2.45 10.29 4.92
C CYS A 113 -2.75 8.78 4.84
N TYR A 114 -2.38 7.99 5.85
CA TYR A 114 -2.73 6.57 5.89
C TYR A 114 -4.23 6.37 6.01
N GLU A 115 -4.88 7.14 6.89
CA GLU A 115 -6.32 7.12 7.04
C GLU A 115 -7.05 7.52 5.77
N LEU A 116 -6.64 8.62 5.11
CA LEU A 116 -7.21 9.04 3.83
C LEU A 116 -7.22 7.88 2.82
N ARG A 117 -6.08 7.19 2.67
CA ARG A 117 -5.95 6.10 1.69
C ARG A 117 -6.72 4.84 2.08
N LEU A 118 -6.70 4.48 3.37
CA LEU A 118 -7.41 3.31 3.87
C LEU A 118 -8.92 3.51 3.89
N ARG A 119 -9.40 4.73 4.12
CA ARG A 119 -10.82 5.07 4.10
C ARG A 119 -11.42 4.88 2.70
N GLU A 120 -10.74 5.38 1.67
CA GLU A 120 -11.17 5.17 0.28
C GLU A 120 -11.15 3.69 -0.11
N ALA A 121 -10.16 2.94 0.38
CA ALA A 121 -10.14 1.49 0.18
C ALA A 121 -11.31 0.79 0.89
N ALA A 122 -11.64 1.18 2.11
CA ALA A 122 -12.76 0.60 2.85
C ALA A 122 -14.11 0.90 2.18
N GLU A 123 -14.29 2.13 1.70
CA GLU A 123 -15.48 2.56 0.96
C GLU A 123 -15.64 1.79 -0.34
N LEU A 124 -14.59 1.74 -1.18
CA LEU A 124 -14.63 0.97 -2.42
C LEU A 124 -14.83 -0.52 -2.17
N ALA A 125 -14.27 -1.05 -1.08
CA ALA A 125 -14.45 -2.45 -0.72
C ALA A 125 -15.90 -2.77 -0.33
N ARG A 126 -16.55 -1.87 0.41
CA ARG A 126 -17.97 -1.99 0.77
C ARG A 126 -18.84 -1.95 -0.48
N ASP A 127 -18.64 -0.93 -1.30
CA ASP A 127 -19.48 -0.69 -2.48
C ASP A 127 -19.32 -1.78 -3.54
N GLY A 128 -18.11 -2.36 -3.63
CA GLY A 128 -17.81 -3.50 -4.50
C GLY A 128 -18.16 -4.87 -3.91
N GLY A 129 -18.67 -4.94 -2.67
CA GLY A 129 -19.03 -6.20 -2.02
C GLY A 129 -17.86 -7.12 -1.69
N TYR A 130 -16.66 -6.57 -1.49
CA TYR A 130 -15.47 -7.33 -1.12
C TYR A 130 -15.58 -7.82 0.32
N GLU A 131 -15.06 -9.01 0.60
CA GLU A 131 -15.05 -9.54 1.96
C GLU A 131 -13.95 -8.92 2.82
N TYR A 132 -12.81 -8.63 2.20
CA TYR A 132 -11.64 -8.06 2.85
C TYR A 132 -11.11 -6.83 2.13
N PHE A 133 -10.52 -5.92 2.90
CA PHE A 133 -9.62 -4.89 2.38
C PHE A 133 -8.32 -4.82 3.19
N THR A 134 -7.24 -4.36 2.56
CA THR A 134 -5.95 -4.12 3.24
C THR A 134 -5.07 -3.17 2.44
N THR A 135 -3.84 -2.94 2.92
CA THR A 135 -2.88 -2.03 2.29
C THR A 135 -1.49 -2.62 2.17
N THR A 136 -0.85 -2.40 1.02
CA THR A 136 0.57 -2.74 0.82
C THR A 136 1.50 -1.88 1.66
N LEU A 137 1.04 -0.75 2.25
CA LEU A 137 1.89 0.17 3.02
C LEU A 137 2.64 -0.51 4.16
N SER A 138 2.12 -1.61 4.71
CA SER A 138 2.77 -2.35 5.81
C SER A 138 4.05 -3.07 5.40
N ILE A 139 4.38 -3.17 4.10
CA ILE A 139 5.64 -3.72 3.56
C ILE A 139 6.85 -2.81 3.82
N SER A 140 6.63 -1.49 3.90
CA SER A 140 7.73 -0.52 3.92
C SER A 140 8.31 -0.39 5.33
N PRO A 141 9.65 -0.46 5.51
CA PRO A 141 10.32 -0.27 6.80
C PRO A 141 10.04 1.11 7.40
N MET A 142 9.70 2.10 6.57
CA MET A 142 9.42 3.47 7.00
C MET A 142 7.98 3.68 7.48
N LYS A 143 7.09 2.68 7.32
CA LYS A 143 5.67 2.83 7.63
C LYS A 143 5.32 2.06 8.89
N ASN A 144 4.54 2.72 9.76
CA ASN A 144 4.11 2.16 11.03
C ASN A 144 2.97 1.16 10.81
N ALA A 145 3.30 -0.14 10.78
CA ALA A 145 2.32 -1.20 10.60
C ALA A 145 1.29 -1.27 11.73
N GLN A 146 1.67 -1.00 12.98
CA GLN A 146 0.71 -0.97 14.07
C GLN A 146 -0.37 0.10 13.80
N LYS A 147 0.04 1.31 13.43
CA LYS A 147 -0.90 2.39 13.15
C LYS A 147 -1.78 2.11 11.93
N LEU A 148 -1.24 1.49 10.88
CA LEU A 148 -2.02 1.04 9.72
C LEU A 148 -3.10 0.03 10.13
N ASN A 149 -2.76 -0.94 10.97
CA ASN A 149 -3.72 -1.94 11.43
C ASN A 149 -4.77 -1.36 12.39
N GLU A 150 -4.40 -0.41 13.25
CA GLU A 150 -5.36 0.33 14.10
C GLU A 150 -6.38 1.11 13.26
N ILE A 151 -5.91 1.86 12.27
CA ILE A 151 -6.76 2.62 11.34
C ILE A 151 -7.66 1.67 10.55
N GLY A 152 -7.08 0.61 9.96
CA GLY A 152 -7.82 -0.37 9.18
C GLY A 152 -8.91 -1.08 9.97
N SER A 153 -8.61 -1.47 11.23
CA SER A 153 -9.60 -2.14 12.09
C SER A 153 -10.77 -1.22 12.44
N ARG A 154 -10.52 0.06 12.72
CA ARG A 154 -11.59 1.03 12.96
C ARG A 154 -12.45 1.23 11.71
N LEU A 155 -11.83 1.34 10.54
CA LEU A 155 -12.56 1.49 9.27
C LEU A 155 -13.35 0.21 8.91
N ALA A 156 -12.87 -0.97 9.32
CA ALA A 156 -13.61 -2.21 9.15
C ALA A 156 -14.95 -2.20 9.90
N GLU A 157 -14.94 -1.72 11.14
CA GLU A 157 -16.15 -1.54 11.94
C GLU A 157 -17.07 -0.48 11.34
N GLU A 158 -16.49 0.63 10.87
CA GLU A 158 -17.24 1.77 10.30
C GLU A 158 -17.94 1.42 8.98
N TYR A 159 -17.27 0.69 8.08
CA TYR A 159 -17.78 0.37 6.73
C TYR A 159 -18.38 -1.03 6.62
N GLY A 160 -18.27 -1.88 7.64
CA GLY A 160 -18.81 -3.25 7.62
C GLY A 160 -18.05 -4.23 6.73
N VAL A 161 -16.76 -3.96 6.45
CA VAL A 161 -15.89 -4.81 5.62
C VAL A 161 -14.71 -5.30 6.46
N LYS A 162 -14.31 -6.57 6.37
CA LYS A 162 -13.22 -7.08 7.21
C LYS A 162 -11.89 -6.45 6.79
N TYR A 163 -11.12 -5.94 7.75
CA TYR A 163 -9.75 -5.54 7.47
C TYR A 163 -8.80 -6.73 7.63
N LEU A 164 -8.01 -7.04 6.60
CA LEU A 164 -7.00 -8.09 6.66
C LEU A 164 -5.77 -7.55 7.41
N LEU A 165 -5.69 -7.89 8.70
CA LEU A 165 -4.56 -7.56 9.55
C LEU A 165 -3.25 -8.12 8.95
N SER A 166 -2.24 -7.27 8.82
CA SER A 166 -0.99 -7.64 8.14
C SER A 166 0.21 -6.82 8.60
N ASP A 167 1.39 -7.44 8.58
CA ASP A 167 2.68 -6.75 8.67
C ASP A 167 3.63 -7.38 7.66
N PHE A 168 3.52 -6.97 6.39
CA PHE A 168 4.23 -7.61 5.28
C PHE A 168 5.76 -7.44 5.34
N LYS A 169 6.31 -6.65 6.27
CA LYS A 169 7.75 -6.63 6.57
C LYS A 169 8.25 -7.95 7.15
N LYS A 170 7.39 -8.69 7.85
CA LYS A 170 7.76 -9.97 8.50
C LYS A 170 8.03 -11.04 7.44
N LYS A 171 8.61 -12.17 7.86
CA LYS A 171 9.00 -13.28 6.97
C LYS A 171 9.88 -12.84 5.78
N ASN A 172 10.75 -11.85 5.98
CA ASN A 172 11.61 -11.26 4.93
C ASN A 172 10.84 -10.61 3.77
N GLY A 173 9.56 -10.26 3.94
CA GLY A 173 8.76 -9.73 2.84
C GLY A 173 9.34 -8.46 2.22
N TYR A 174 9.89 -7.53 3.03
CA TYR A 174 10.58 -6.36 2.46
C TYR A 174 11.79 -6.77 1.60
N LYS A 175 12.60 -7.72 2.07
CA LYS A 175 13.74 -8.24 1.30
C LYS A 175 13.26 -8.87 -0.02
N ARG A 176 12.20 -9.69 0.02
CA ARG A 176 11.60 -10.29 -1.17
C ARG A 176 11.07 -9.22 -2.14
N SER A 177 10.48 -8.14 -1.63
CA SER A 177 10.04 -7.01 -2.48
C SER A 177 11.20 -6.36 -3.24
N VAL A 178 12.40 -6.31 -2.64
CA VAL A 178 13.62 -5.78 -3.27
C VAL A 178 14.15 -6.75 -4.33
N GLU A 179 14.12 -8.06 -4.06
CA GLU A 179 14.48 -9.11 -5.03
C GLU A 179 13.55 -9.07 -6.25
N LEU A 180 12.23 -9.06 -6.01
CA LEU A 180 11.21 -8.90 -7.06
C LEU A 180 11.38 -7.60 -7.85
N SER A 181 11.79 -6.51 -7.20
CA SER A 181 12.06 -5.27 -7.93
C SER A 181 13.22 -5.42 -8.91
N LYS A 182 14.22 -6.26 -8.61
CA LYS A 182 15.32 -6.55 -9.54
C LYS A 182 14.87 -7.53 -10.63
N GLU A 183 14.12 -8.57 -10.26
CA GLU A 183 13.60 -9.59 -11.18
C GLU A 183 12.71 -8.99 -12.26
N TYR A 184 11.80 -8.09 -11.89
CA TYR A 184 10.84 -7.44 -12.80
C TYR A 184 11.28 -6.03 -13.25
N GLY A 185 12.51 -5.61 -12.94
CA GLY A 185 13.02 -4.30 -13.35
C GLY A 185 12.22 -3.10 -12.81
N LEU A 186 11.58 -3.24 -11.64
CA LEU A 186 10.66 -2.25 -11.08
C LEU A 186 11.40 -0.97 -10.66
N TYR A 187 10.86 0.17 -11.07
CA TYR A 187 11.25 1.49 -10.61
C TYR A 187 11.04 1.62 -9.10
N ARG A 188 12.13 1.74 -8.33
CA ARG A 188 12.12 2.01 -6.88
C ARG A 188 12.38 3.48 -6.59
N GLN A 189 11.47 4.08 -5.84
CA GLN A 189 11.50 5.48 -5.48
C GLN A 189 12.28 5.70 -4.19
N ASP A 190 12.90 6.87 -4.03
CA ASP A 190 13.68 7.27 -2.85
C ASP A 190 12.93 8.25 -1.92
N TYR A 191 11.62 8.43 -2.16
CA TYR A 191 10.71 9.21 -1.34
C TYR A 191 9.28 8.63 -1.39
N CYS A 192 8.47 8.94 -0.37
CA CYS A 192 7.14 8.35 -0.20
C CYS A 192 6.17 8.66 -1.36
N GLY A 193 6.25 9.86 -1.92
CA GLY A 193 5.39 10.31 -3.02
C GLY A 193 4.87 11.73 -2.84
N CYS A 194 4.68 12.23 -1.61
CA CYS A 194 4.14 13.58 -1.39
C CYS A 194 5.16 14.69 -1.57
N VAL A 195 4.70 15.91 -1.86
CA VAL A 195 5.56 17.10 -2.01
C VAL A 195 6.48 17.31 -0.81
N TYR A 196 6.01 17.04 0.40
CA TYR A 196 6.82 17.17 1.61
C TYR A 196 7.95 16.14 1.64
N SER A 197 7.64 14.86 1.35
CA SER A 197 8.66 13.82 1.25
C SER A 197 9.63 14.02 0.08
N TRP A 198 9.17 14.68 -1.00
CA TRP A 198 10.01 15.08 -2.11
C TRP A 198 11.01 16.16 -1.68
N ASN A 199 10.55 17.21 -1.00
CA ASN A 199 11.40 18.27 -0.49
C ASN A 199 12.44 17.75 0.51
N GLU A 200 12.02 16.85 1.41
CA GLU A 200 12.96 16.17 2.32
C GLU A 200 13.98 15.31 1.56
N ALA A 201 13.60 14.67 0.46
CA ALA A 201 14.53 13.90 -0.38
C ALA A 201 15.51 14.79 -1.15
N GLU A 202 15.04 15.91 -1.70
CA GLU A 202 15.86 16.92 -2.36
C GLU A 202 16.93 17.48 -1.42
N GLU A 203 16.55 17.81 -0.19
CA GLU A 203 17.49 18.29 0.82
C GLU A 203 18.57 17.24 1.13
N ARG A 204 18.19 15.96 1.28
CA ARG A 204 19.18 14.87 1.45
C ARG A 204 20.12 14.74 0.25
N ARG A 205 19.62 14.89 -0.99
CA ARG A 205 20.43 14.81 -2.21
C ARG A 205 21.46 15.95 -2.27
N ARG A 206 21.06 17.17 -1.91
CA ARG A 206 21.96 18.34 -1.84
C ARG A 206 23.07 18.13 -0.81
N GLN A 207 22.71 17.74 0.41
CA GLN A 207 23.68 17.51 1.49
C GLN A 207 24.69 16.40 1.16
N ASN A 208 24.28 15.37 0.43
CA ASN A 208 25.20 14.31 0.01
C ASN A 208 26.16 14.77 -1.10
N THR A 209 25.73 15.71 -1.95
CA THR A 209 26.56 16.27 -3.02
C THR A 209 27.60 17.24 -2.46
N GLU A 210 27.25 18.02 -1.44
CA GLU A 210 28.18 18.95 -0.76
C GLU A 210 29.25 18.25 0.09
N LYS A 211 29.02 16.97 0.44
CA LYS A 211 29.96 16.14 1.21
C LYS A 211 30.86 15.25 0.36
N ALA A 212 30.60 15.14 -0.94
CA ALA A 212 31.33 14.32 -1.90
C ALA A 212 32.40 15.15 -2.62
#